data_AF-A0A928ZY17-F1
#
_entry.id   AF-A0A928ZY17-F1
#
_cell.length_a   1.000
_cell.length_b   1.000
_cell.length_c   1.000
_cell.angle_alpha   90.00
_cell.angle_beta   90.00
_cell.angle_gamma   90.00
#
_symmetry.space_group_name_H-M   'P 1'
#
loop_
_entity.id
_entity.type
_entity.pdbx_description
1 polymer ?
#
loop_
_entity_poly.entity_id
_entity_poly.type
_entity_poly.pdbx_seq_one_letter_code
_entity_poly.pdbx_strand_id
1 'polypeptide(L)'
;MTTTLLIQTESSPLTVSLPAVAPMTHDEFYAFCQANRDLRIERTATGDVVIMPPAFSDTGNRNFNLAAYLWVWTEQDGTGLGFDSSSGFTLPNGATRSPDAAWIQSDRWNALTEQEKASFAPICPDFVIELRSVSDTLTGLQSKMQEYIENGVSLGRANAYIS
;
A
#
# COMPACT_ATOMS: atom_id res chain seq x y z
N MET A 1 -17.17 8.14 -39.31
CA MET A 1 -16.16 7.81 -38.29
C MET A 1 -16.76 8.14 -36.95
N THR A 2 -16.95 7.15 -36.08
CA THR A 2 -17.55 7.32 -34.76
C THR A 2 -16.42 7.47 -33.76
N THR A 3 -16.26 8.67 -33.20
CA THR A 3 -15.31 8.91 -32.10
C THR A 3 -15.97 8.42 -30.81
N THR A 4 -15.56 7.25 -30.33
CA THR A 4 -15.93 6.78 -29.00
C THR A 4 -15.10 7.52 -27.97
N LEU A 5 -15.72 8.41 -27.20
CA LEU A 5 -15.10 9.02 -26.03
C LEU A 5 -15.07 7.96 -24.92
N LEU A 6 -13.90 7.37 -24.68
CA LEU A 6 -13.69 6.50 -23.52
C LEU A 6 -13.53 7.40 -22.29
N ILE A 7 -14.64 7.69 -21.62
CA ILE A 7 -14.60 8.28 -20.28
C ILE A 7 -14.19 7.13 -19.34
N GLN A 8 -12.93 7.10 -18.91
CA GLN A 8 -12.54 6.26 -17.78
C GLN A 8 -13.33 6.74 -16.57
N THR A 9 -14.25 5.91 -16.05
CA THR A 9 -14.89 6.20 -14.78
C THR A 9 -13.86 6.11 -13.67
N GLU A 10 -13.79 7.13 -12.81
CA GLU A 10 -12.83 7.18 -11.72
C GLU A 10 -13.06 6.03 -10.74
N SER A 11 -12.02 5.26 -10.44
CA SER A 11 -12.02 4.24 -9.41
C SER A 11 -11.46 4.88 -8.14
N SER A 12 -12.34 5.29 -7.22
CA SER A 12 -11.93 5.95 -5.98
C SER A 12 -12.01 4.97 -4.81
N PRO A 13 -11.06 5.02 -3.85
CA PRO A 13 -11.17 4.26 -2.62
C PRO A 13 -12.45 4.61 -1.87
N LEU A 14 -13.13 3.60 -1.33
CA LEU A 14 -14.25 3.79 -0.42
C LEU A 14 -13.73 3.78 1.02
N THR A 15 -13.87 4.91 1.71
CA THR A 15 -13.57 4.97 3.15
C THR A 15 -14.84 4.78 3.95
N VAL A 16 -14.82 3.81 4.86
CA VAL A 16 -15.92 3.51 5.78
C VAL A 16 -15.47 3.87 7.20
N SER A 17 -16.09 4.91 7.75
CA SER A 17 -15.90 5.31 9.14
C SER A 17 -17.00 4.72 10.01
N LEU A 18 -16.61 4.07 11.11
CA LEU A 18 -17.53 3.43 12.05
C LEU A 18 -17.41 4.08 13.46
N PRO A 19 -17.72 5.37 13.62
CA PRO A 19 -17.44 6.11 14.86
C PRO A 19 -18.26 5.64 16.07
N ALA A 20 -19.35 4.91 15.84
CA ALA A 20 -20.19 4.33 16.89
C ALA A 20 -19.70 2.95 17.36
N VAL A 21 -18.66 2.40 16.73
CA VAL A 21 -18.06 1.11 17.05
C VAL A 21 -16.64 1.37 17.56
N ALA A 22 -16.19 0.59 18.54
CA ALA A 22 -14.78 0.63 18.94
C ALA A 22 -13.89 0.27 17.72
N PRO A 23 -12.74 0.94 17.53
CA PRO A 23 -11.81 0.56 16.48
C PRO A 23 -11.41 -0.93 16.60
N MET A 24 -11.37 -1.64 15.46
CA MET A 24 -10.92 -3.03 15.44
C MET A 24 -9.49 -3.14 15.99
N THR A 25 -9.25 -4.13 16.83
CA THR A 25 -7.89 -4.58 17.17
C THR A 25 -7.15 -5.07 15.92
N HIS A 26 -5.84 -5.29 16.03
CA HIS A 26 -5.06 -5.85 14.91
C HIS A 26 -5.61 -7.22 14.47
N ASP A 27 -5.90 -8.11 15.42
CA ASP A 27 -6.41 -9.45 15.14
C ASP A 27 -7.81 -9.44 14.53
N GLU A 28 -8.70 -8.55 15.01
CA GLU A 28 -10.04 -8.38 14.43
C GLU A 28 -9.95 -7.82 13.01
N PHE A 29 -9.06 -6.86 12.75
CA PHE A 29 -8.86 -6.33 11.40
C PHE A 29 -8.27 -7.39 10.47
N TYR A 30 -7.32 -8.20 10.94
CA TYR A 30 -6.80 -9.33 10.19
C TYR A 30 -7.92 -10.33 9.87
N ALA A 31 -8.73 -10.73 10.85
CA ALA A 31 -9.88 -11.61 10.62
C ALA A 31 -10.90 -11.02 9.64
N PHE A 32 -11.15 -9.70 9.71
CA PHE A 32 -11.99 -8.98 8.77
C PHE A 32 -11.45 -9.08 7.33
N CYS A 33 -10.15 -8.86 7.12
CA CYS A 33 -9.53 -9.04 5.81
C CYS A 33 -9.58 -10.50 5.34
N GLN A 34 -9.38 -11.46 6.24
CA GLN A 34 -9.48 -12.89 5.92
C GLN A 34 -10.91 -13.33 5.55
N ALA A 35 -11.94 -12.68 6.08
CA ALA A 35 -13.32 -12.90 5.69
C ALA A 35 -13.68 -12.25 4.34
N ASN A 36 -12.90 -11.25 3.91
CA ASN A 36 -13.15 -10.44 2.72
C ASN A 36 -11.94 -10.47 1.76
N ARG A 37 -11.40 -11.67 1.48
CA ARG A 37 -10.15 -11.85 0.71
C ARG A 37 -10.19 -11.30 -0.72
N ASP A 38 -11.37 -11.09 -1.27
CA ASP A 38 -11.57 -10.53 -2.62
C ASP A 38 -11.38 -9.00 -2.65
N LEU A 39 -11.27 -8.35 -1.49
CA LEU A 39 -11.09 -6.92 -1.35
C LEU A 39 -9.64 -6.57 -1.00
N ARG A 40 -9.12 -5.48 -1.59
CA ARG A 40 -7.89 -4.83 -1.12
C ARG A 40 -8.27 -3.85 -0.02
N ILE A 41 -7.87 -4.12 1.22
CA ILE A 41 -8.32 -3.37 2.40
C ILE A 41 -7.11 -2.79 3.14
N GLU A 42 -7.18 -1.50 3.47
CA GLU A 42 -6.29 -0.82 4.39
C GLU A 42 -7.04 -0.35 5.64
N ARG A 43 -6.29 -0.03 6.70
CA ARG A 43 -6.81 0.62 7.92
C ARG A 43 -6.03 1.87 8.23
N THR A 44 -6.71 2.99 8.47
CA THR A 44 -6.05 4.21 8.94
C THR A 44 -5.63 4.11 10.41
N ALA A 45 -4.78 5.03 10.86
CA ALA A 45 -4.41 5.13 12.28
C ALA A 45 -5.61 5.45 13.19
N THR A 46 -6.66 6.07 12.66
CA THR A 46 -7.93 6.33 13.36
C THR A 46 -8.87 5.12 13.39
N GLY A 47 -8.53 4.03 12.68
CA GLY A 47 -9.32 2.81 12.62
C GLY A 47 -10.35 2.78 11.48
N ASP A 48 -10.34 3.76 10.56
CA ASP A 48 -11.21 3.75 9.39
C ASP A 48 -10.77 2.65 8.41
N VAL A 49 -11.75 1.99 7.80
CA VAL A 49 -11.50 0.94 6.80
C VAL A 49 -11.52 1.58 5.42
N VAL A 50 -10.45 1.39 4.66
CA VAL A 50 -10.33 1.88 3.28
C VAL A 50 -10.34 0.69 2.34
N ILE A 51 -11.35 0.62 1.47
CA ILE A 51 -11.50 -0.43 0.47
C ILE A 51 -11.03 0.12 -0.87
N MET A 52 -9.96 -0.47 -1.39
CA MET A 52 -9.43 -0.14 -2.71
C MET A 52 -10.04 -1.06 -3.77
N PRO A 53 -10.74 -0.51 -4.78
CA PRO A 53 -11.16 -1.27 -5.94
C PRO A 53 -9.93 -1.78 -6.72
N PRO A 54 -10.09 -2.81 -7.58
CA PRO A 54 -9.03 -3.24 -8.49
C PRO A 54 -8.51 -2.07 -9.33
N ALA A 55 -7.20 -2.02 -9.51
CA ALA A 55 -6.59 -1.05 -10.41
C ALA A 55 -7.03 -1.29 -11.86
N PHE A 56 -7.19 -0.22 -12.64
CA PHE A 56 -7.34 -0.34 -14.08
C PHE A 56 -6.09 -0.93 -14.72
N SER A 57 -6.26 -1.60 -15.86
CA SER A 57 -5.18 -2.39 -16.48
C SER A 57 -3.96 -1.55 -16.89
N ASP A 58 -4.15 -0.28 -17.25
CA ASP A 58 -3.07 0.66 -17.54
C ASP A 58 -2.25 1.02 -16.29
N THR A 59 -2.93 1.27 -15.17
CA THR A 59 -2.31 1.48 -13.85
C THR A 59 -1.58 0.22 -13.40
N GLY A 60 -2.21 -0.95 -13.57
CA GLY A 60 -1.60 -2.25 -13.29
C GLY A 60 -0.32 -2.49 -14.10
N ASN A 61 -0.31 -2.18 -15.40
CA ASN A 61 0.90 -2.29 -16.23
C ASN A 61 2.03 -1.36 -15.75
N ARG A 62 1.70 -0.12 -15.36
CA ARG A 62 2.68 0.81 -14.79
C ARG A 62 3.24 0.29 -13.46
N ASN A 63 2.38 -0.26 -12.60
CA ASN A 63 2.80 -0.85 -11.33
C ASN A 63 3.69 -2.09 -11.53
N PHE A 64 3.36 -2.95 -12.49
CA PHE A 64 4.18 -4.12 -12.81
C PHE A 64 5.61 -3.73 -13.21
N ASN A 65 5.76 -2.74 -14.09
CA ASN A 65 7.09 -2.25 -14.48
C ASN A 65 7.85 -1.62 -13.31
N LEU A 66 7.14 -0.88 -12.44
CA LEU A 66 7.71 -0.30 -11.23
C LEU A 66 8.24 -1.38 -10.28
N ALA A 67 7.44 -2.41 -10.01
CA ALA A 67 7.83 -3.56 -9.19
C ALA A 67 9.03 -4.30 -9.80
N ALA A 68 9.07 -4.46 -11.12
CA ALA A 68 10.20 -5.07 -11.81
C ALA A 68 11.50 -4.25 -11.63
N TYR A 69 11.44 -2.92 -11.73
CA TYR A 69 12.61 -2.07 -11.46
C TYR A 69 13.06 -2.15 -10.00
N LEU A 70 12.13 -2.16 -9.05
CA LEU A 70 12.45 -2.32 -7.64
C LEU A 70 13.10 -3.69 -7.39
N TRP A 71 12.58 -4.75 -8.00
CA TRP A 71 13.15 -6.09 -7.91
C TRP A 71 14.57 -6.14 -8.46
N VAL A 72 14.82 -5.61 -9.67
CA VAL A 72 16.18 -5.57 -10.25
C VAL A 72 17.15 -4.82 -9.33
N TRP A 73 16.74 -3.67 -8.79
CA TRP A 73 17.58 -2.94 -7.83
C TRP A 73 17.81 -3.75 -6.55
N THR A 74 16.78 -4.40 -6.01
CA THR A 74 16.85 -5.22 -4.80
C THR A 74 17.85 -6.36 -4.96
N GLU A 75 17.81 -7.08 -6.08
CA GLU A 75 18.74 -8.17 -6.37
C GLU A 75 20.18 -7.68 -6.54
N GLN A 76 20.37 -6.48 -7.11
CA GLN A 76 21.70 -5.88 -7.28
C GLN A 76 22.29 -5.36 -5.97
N ASP A 77 21.46 -4.72 -5.15
CA ASP A 77 21.83 -4.17 -3.85
C ASP A 77 22.10 -5.30 -2.84
N GLY A 78 21.27 -6.34 -2.83
CA GLY A 78 21.46 -7.54 -2.01
C GLY A 78 21.30 -7.34 -0.50
N THR A 79 20.89 -6.15 -0.03
CA THR A 79 20.76 -5.85 1.41
C THR A 79 19.33 -5.95 1.96
N GLY A 80 18.36 -6.27 1.10
CA GLY A 80 16.95 -6.33 1.51
C GLY A 80 16.04 -7.11 0.57
N LEU A 81 14.75 -6.95 0.79
CA LEU A 81 13.68 -7.67 0.12
C LEU A 81 12.64 -6.70 -0.43
N GLY A 82 12.18 -6.94 -1.66
CA GLY A 82 11.10 -6.20 -2.30
C GLY A 82 9.75 -6.86 -2.08
N PHE A 83 8.70 -6.06 -1.98
CA PHE A 83 7.32 -6.47 -1.74
C PHE A 83 6.39 -5.79 -2.75
N ASP A 84 5.38 -6.54 -3.21
CA ASP A 84 4.43 -6.07 -4.21
C ASP A 84 3.27 -5.25 -3.61
N SER A 85 2.36 -4.80 -4.49
CA SER A 85 1.21 -3.98 -4.13
C SER A 85 0.12 -4.68 -3.31
N SER A 86 0.27 -5.97 -3.01
CA SER A 86 -0.69 -6.74 -2.22
C SER A 86 -0.20 -6.99 -0.79
N SER A 87 1.07 -6.70 -0.53
CA SER A 87 1.68 -6.86 0.79
C SER A 87 1.15 -5.80 1.76
N GLY A 88 0.77 -6.22 2.97
CA GLY A 88 0.24 -5.34 4.01
C GLY A 88 1.22 -5.20 5.17
N PHE A 89 1.35 -3.99 5.70
CA PHE A 89 2.27 -3.65 6.79
C PHE A 89 1.54 -2.88 7.88
N THR A 90 1.76 -3.25 9.13
CA THR A 90 1.25 -2.50 10.28
C THR A 90 2.31 -1.49 10.74
N LEU A 91 1.98 -0.21 10.59
CA LEU A 91 2.86 0.91 10.94
C LEU A 91 2.85 1.17 12.46
N PRO A 92 3.89 1.81 13.02
CA PRO A 92 3.96 2.19 14.43
C PRO A 92 2.75 2.98 14.97
N ASN A 93 2.12 3.81 14.14
CA ASN A 93 0.91 4.56 14.50
C ASN A 93 -0.37 3.71 14.51
N GLY A 94 -0.28 2.41 14.21
CA GLY A 94 -1.39 1.46 14.19
C GLY A 94 -2.15 1.38 12.87
N ALA A 95 -1.79 2.16 11.85
CA ALA A 95 -2.34 2.01 10.50
C ALA A 95 -1.86 0.69 9.87
N THR A 96 -2.69 0.09 9.01
CA THR A 96 -2.28 -1.01 8.13
C THR A 96 -2.34 -0.54 6.69
N ARG A 97 -1.18 -0.51 6.02
CA ARG A 97 -1.02 0.04 4.67
C ARG A 97 -0.49 -0.99 3.69
N SER A 98 -0.85 -0.82 2.42
CA SER A 98 -0.40 -1.66 1.31
C SER A 98 0.11 -0.77 0.18
N PRO A 99 1.38 -0.31 0.25
CA PRO A 99 1.98 0.53 -0.80
C PRO A 99 2.05 -0.23 -2.12
N ASP A 100 2.16 0.49 -3.24
CA ASP A 100 2.25 -0.12 -4.57
C ASP A 100 3.55 -0.90 -4.79
N ALA A 101 4.63 -0.50 -4.10
CA ALA A 101 5.81 -1.32 -3.90
C ALA A 101 6.53 -0.92 -2.60
N ALA A 102 7.16 -1.87 -1.93
CA ALA A 102 7.93 -1.61 -0.71
C ALA A 102 9.24 -2.39 -0.70
N TRP A 103 10.20 -1.90 0.06
CA TRP A 103 11.46 -2.60 0.32
C TRP A 103 11.85 -2.49 1.80
N ILE A 104 12.40 -3.58 2.33
CA ILE A 104 12.81 -3.71 3.72
C ILE A 104 14.21 -4.32 3.80
N GLN A 105 15.06 -3.77 4.66
CA GLN A 105 16.38 -4.36 4.96
C GLN A 105 16.24 -5.80 5.49
N SER A 106 17.10 -6.69 5.00
CA SER A 106 17.05 -8.11 5.32
C SER A 106 17.14 -8.38 6.81
N ASP A 107 18.00 -7.66 7.54
CA ASP A 107 18.16 -7.84 8.99
C ASP A 107 16.89 -7.46 9.75
N ARG A 108 16.18 -6.40 9.33
CA ARG A 108 14.92 -5.99 9.93
C ARG A 108 13.81 -7.01 9.66
N TRP A 109 13.73 -7.52 8.43
CA TRP A 109 12.77 -8.57 8.08
C TRP A 109 13.04 -9.87 8.83
N ASN A 110 14.31 -10.29 8.90
CA ASN A 110 14.71 -11.53 9.55
C ASN A 110 14.55 -11.50 11.08
N ALA A 111 14.51 -10.31 11.69
CA ALA A 111 14.21 -10.13 13.11
C ALA A 111 12.74 -10.42 13.46
N LEU A 112 11.82 -10.41 12.48
CA LEU A 112 10.43 -10.80 12.69
C LEU A 112 10.30 -12.31 12.91
N THR A 113 9.35 -12.69 13.75
CA THR A 113 8.90 -14.08 13.88
C THR A 113 8.21 -14.56 12.61
N GLU A 114 8.16 -15.87 12.40
CA GLU A 114 7.47 -16.45 11.24
C GLU A 114 5.95 -16.13 11.25
N GLN A 115 5.36 -16.01 12.43
CA GLN A 115 3.97 -15.60 12.61
C GLN A 115 3.75 -14.15 12.16
N GLU A 116 4.66 -13.24 12.52
CA GLU A 116 4.61 -11.84 12.08
C GLU A 116 4.79 -11.74 10.56
N LYS A 117 5.72 -12.51 9.97
CA LYS A 117 5.92 -12.56 8.51
C LYS A 117 4.70 -13.11 7.77
N ALA A 118 3.96 -14.05 8.38
CA ALA A 118 2.74 -14.65 7.84
C ALA A 118 1.46 -13.82 8.14
N SER A 119 1.59 -12.51 8.32
CA SER A 119 0.50 -11.59 8.67
C SER A 119 0.69 -10.22 7.98
N PHE A 120 -0.07 -9.20 8.39
CA PHE A 120 0.27 -7.81 8.05
C PHE A 120 1.46 -7.35 8.89
N ALA A 121 2.66 -7.71 8.45
CA ALA A 121 3.89 -7.64 9.23
C ALA A 121 4.01 -6.30 10.01
N PRO A 122 4.28 -6.34 11.32
CA PRO A 122 4.32 -5.15 12.19
C PRO A 122 5.63 -4.38 12.02
N ILE A 123 5.87 -3.91 10.80
CA ILE A 123 7.09 -3.25 10.38
C ILE A 123 6.75 -2.13 9.39
N CYS A 124 7.29 -0.93 9.62
CA CYS A 124 7.29 0.11 8.59
C CYS A 124 8.40 -0.20 7.57
N PRO A 125 8.11 -0.25 6.26
CA PRO A 125 9.16 -0.46 5.26
C PRO A 125 10.26 0.60 5.30
N ASP A 126 11.45 0.29 4.81
CA ASP A 126 12.55 1.26 4.72
C ASP A 126 12.37 2.21 3.52
N PHE A 127 11.76 1.69 2.45
CA PHE A 127 11.46 2.41 1.21
C PHE A 127 10.07 2.03 0.71
N VAL A 128 9.29 3.03 0.29
CA VAL A 128 7.95 2.84 -0.28
C VAL A 128 7.80 3.64 -1.57
N ILE A 129 7.04 3.07 -2.50
CA ILE A 129 6.58 3.74 -3.70
C ILE A 129 5.07 3.68 -3.76
N GLU A 130 4.46 4.83 -4.06
CA GLU A 130 3.04 4.94 -4.37
C GLU A 130 2.91 5.50 -5.80
N LEU A 131 2.13 4.81 -6.63
CA LEU A 131 1.89 5.16 -8.02
C LEU A 131 0.60 5.98 -8.12
N ARG A 132 0.74 7.26 -8.46
CA ARG A 132 -0.43 8.11 -8.68
C ARG A 132 -1.24 7.65 -9.89
N SER A 133 -2.50 7.27 -9.65
CA SER A 133 -3.52 7.03 -10.68
C SER A 133 -4.25 8.33 -11.05
N VAL A 134 -5.10 8.26 -12.08
CA VAL A 134 -5.88 9.43 -12.55
C VAL A 134 -6.90 9.89 -11.51
N SER A 135 -7.48 8.97 -10.75
CA SER A 135 -8.45 9.25 -9.69
C SER A 135 -7.81 9.74 -8.39
N ASP A 136 -6.48 9.65 -8.25
CA ASP A 136 -5.80 10.08 -7.03
C ASP A 136 -5.62 11.60 -6.96
N THR A 137 -6.06 12.15 -5.84
CA THR A 137 -5.72 13.52 -5.45
C THR A 137 -4.26 13.59 -5.04
N LEU A 138 -3.56 14.63 -5.50
CA LEU A 138 -2.17 14.86 -5.12
C LEU A 138 -2.02 15.02 -3.59
N THR A 139 -2.96 15.71 -2.95
CA THR A 139 -2.96 15.92 -1.50
C THR A 139 -3.13 14.62 -0.74
N GLY A 140 -4.04 13.73 -1.17
CA GLY A 140 -4.21 12.42 -0.53
C GLY A 140 -2.93 11.59 -0.60
N LEU A 141 -2.28 11.56 -1.77
CA LEU A 141 -1.01 10.87 -1.95
C LEU A 141 0.11 11.47 -1.08
N GLN A 142 0.20 12.80 -1.02
CA GLN A 142 1.18 13.49 -0.18
C GLN A 142 0.96 13.19 1.31
N SER A 143 -0.29 13.17 1.78
CA SER A 143 -0.62 12.79 3.16
C SER A 143 -0.22 11.34 3.45
N LYS A 144 -0.45 10.41 2.52
CA LYS A 144 -0.03 9.00 2.67
C LYS A 144 1.50 8.88 2.76
N MET A 145 2.23 9.59 1.89
CA MET A 145 3.70 9.65 1.96
C MET A 145 4.22 10.26 3.26
N GLN A 146 3.57 11.32 3.74
CA GLN A 146 3.92 11.95 5.01
C GLN A 146 3.69 11.00 6.19
N GLU A 147 2.59 10.25 6.20
CA GLU A 147 2.31 9.21 7.19
C GLU A 147 3.44 8.15 7.20
N TYR A 148 3.86 7.66 6.04
CA TYR A 148 4.98 6.70 5.98
C TYR A 148 6.29 7.27 6.55
N ILE A 149 6.62 8.52 6.24
CA ILE A 149 7.84 9.19 6.74
C ILE A 149 7.77 9.33 8.27
N GLU A 150 6.62 9.75 8.82
CA GLU A 150 6.41 9.87 10.26
C GLU A 150 6.51 8.51 10.99
N ASN A 151 6.30 7.41 10.26
CA ASN A 151 6.37 6.05 10.76
C ASN A 151 7.73 5.37 10.53
N GLY A 152 8.71 6.06 9.94
CA GLY A 152 10.10 5.58 9.84
C GLY A 152 10.58 5.14 8.46
N VAL A 153 9.82 5.40 7.38
CA VAL A 153 10.36 5.28 6.02
C VAL A 153 11.57 6.21 5.87
N SER A 154 12.71 5.64 5.50
CA SER A 154 13.97 6.37 5.33
C SER A 154 14.05 7.11 3.99
N LEU A 155 13.38 6.59 2.96
CA LEU A 155 13.24 7.25 1.66
C LEU A 155 11.85 6.96 1.09
N GLY A 156 11.05 8.00 0.86
CA GLY A 156 9.75 7.88 0.21
C GLY A 156 9.77 8.55 -1.18
N ARG A 157 9.32 7.85 -2.23
CA ARG A 157 9.09 8.48 -3.54
C ARG A 157 7.62 8.35 -3.95
N ALA A 158 6.90 9.47 -4.00
CA ALA A 158 5.68 9.57 -4.79
C ALA A 158 6.08 9.97 -6.22
N ASN A 159 5.82 9.09 -7.19
CA ASN A 159 6.11 9.43 -8.58
C ASN A 159 4.91 10.21 -9.14
N ALA A 160 4.98 11.54 -9.08
CA ALA A 160 4.24 12.39 -10.00
C ALA A 160 4.88 12.23 -11.38
N TYR A 161 4.09 12.22 -12.46
CA TYR A 161 4.52 12.12 -13.86
C TYR A 161 4.72 10.70 -14.42
N ILE A 162 3.67 10.21 -15.09
CA ILE A 162 3.82 9.64 -16.44
C ILE A 162 2.91 10.51 -17.32
N SER A 163 3.54 11.36 -18.13
CA SER A 163 2.93 12.10 -19.23
C SER A 163 2.69 11.20 -20.42
#